data_AF-U6D7K9-F1
#
_entry.id   AF-U6D7K9-F1
#
_cell.length_a   1.000
_cell.length_b   1.000
_cell.length_c   1.000
_cell.angle_alpha   90.00
_cell.angle_beta   90.00
_cell.angle_gamma   90.00
#
_symmetry.space_group_name_H-M   'P 1'
#
loop_
_entity.id
_entity.type
_entity.pdbx_description
1 polymer ?
#
loop_
_entity_poly.entity_id
_entity_poly.type
_entity_poly.pdbx_seq_one_letter_code
_entity_poly.pdbx_strand_id
1 'polypeptide(L)'
;MSGCHRNPHSFFSRYDPYSKVLSREHYDHQRMQANRQEAIATARSAKSWGLILGTLGRQGSPKILEHLESRLQALGLPFLRLLLSEIFPSKLNLLPEVDVWVQVACPRLSIDWGTAFPKPLLTPYEAVVALRDISWQQPYPMDFYAASSLGPWTVNHRRNRPLQALSPLALEKEESAQQ
;
A
#
# COMPACT_ATOMS: atom_id res chain seq x y z
N MET A 1 -18.03 -3.61 2.03
CA MET A 1 -16.76 -4.38 2.08
C MET A 1 -15.62 -3.63 2.77
N SER A 2 -15.41 -2.32 2.56
CA SER A 2 -14.26 -1.59 3.15
C SER A 2 -14.21 -1.59 4.70
N GLY A 3 -15.36 -1.67 5.38
CA GLY A 3 -15.42 -1.72 6.85
C GLY A 3 -14.86 -3.01 7.46
N CYS A 4 -15.12 -4.17 6.81
CA CYS A 4 -14.65 -5.46 7.30
C CYS A 4 -13.12 -5.51 7.41
N HIS A 5 -12.42 -5.01 6.38
CA HIS A 5 -10.95 -5.02 6.30
C HIS A 5 -10.23 -4.36 7.48
N ARG A 6 -10.82 -3.30 8.06
CA ARG A 6 -10.17 -2.53 9.13
C ARG A 6 -10.47 -3.10 10.52
N ASN A 7 -11.59 -3.80 10.70
CA ASN A 7 -12.05 -4.20 12.03
C ASN A 7 -12.43 -5.70 12.06
N PRO A 8 -11.44 -6.59 12.22
CA PRO A 8 -11.63 -8.04 12.08
C PRO A 8 -12.57 -8.66 13.13
N HIS A 9 -12.76 -8.01 14.28
CA HIS A 9 -13.56 -8.55 15.38
C HIS A 9 -15.00 -8.03 15.42
N SER A 10 -15.39 -7.17 14.48
CA SER A 10 -16.73 -6.60 14.44
C SER A 10 -17.64 -7.33 13.45
N PHE A 11 -18.91 -7.42 13.80
CA PHE A 11 -19.92 -7.98 12.90
C PHE A 11 -20.38 -6.94 11.90
N PHE A 12 -20.34 -7.31 10.62
CA PHE A 12 -20.84 -6.49 9.54
C PHE A 12 -22.07 -7.17 8.93
N SER A 13 -23.11 -6.37 8.70
CA SER A 13 -24.25 -6.79 7.90
C SER A 13 -24.29 -5.92 6.65
N ARG A 14 -24.56 -6.55 5.50
CA ARG A 14 -24.80 -5.87 4.23
C ARG A 14 -26.29 -5.96 3.95
N TYR A 15 -26.93 -4.81 3.79
CA TYR A 15 -28.26 -4.73 3.21
C TYR A 15 -28.12 -4.53 1.70
N ASP A 16 -28.67 -5.44 0.91
CA ASP A 16 -28.78 -5.28 -0.53
C ASP A 16 -30.13 -4.62 -0.88
N PRO A 17 -30.15 -3.38 -1.40
CA PRO A 17 -31.39 -2.65 -1.65
C PRO A 17 -32.22 -3.23 -2.80
N TYR A 18 -31.62 -4.03 -3.68
CA TYR A 18 -32.33 -4.64 -4.81
C TYR A 18 -33.04 -5.92 -4.40
N SER A 19 -32.35 -6.81 -3.70
CA SER A 19 -32.94 -8.06 -3.21
C SER A 19 -33.67 -7.89 -1.87
N LYS A 20 -33.49 -6.75 -1.19
CA LYS A 20 -34.00 -6.45 0.16
C LYS A 20 -33.53 -7.47 1.21
N VAL A 21 -32.39 -8.11 0.97
CA VAL A 21 -31.81 -9.10 1.87
C VAL A 21 -30.75 -8.45 2.75
N LEU A 22 -30.83 -8.71 4.05
CA LEU A 22 -29.77 -8.42 5.00
C LEU A 22 -28.91 -9.67 5.17
N SER A 23 -27.69 -9.66 4.63
CA SER A 23 -26.71 -10.73 4.81
C SER A 23 -25.67 -10.35 5.86
N ARG A 24 -25.12 -11.34 6.56
CA ARG A 24 -23.95 -11.16 7.42
C ARG A 24 -22.70 -11.30 6.56
N GLU A 25 -21.85 -10.29 6.57
CA GLU A 25 -20.59 -10.28 5.85
C GLU A 25 -19.47 -10.72 6.79
N HIS A 26 -18.65 -11.66 6.33
CA HIS A 26 -17.41 -12.05 6.98
C HIS A 26 -16.27 -11.86 5.98
N TYR A 27 -15.16 -11.28 6.44
CA TYR A 27 -13.95 -11.17 5.66
C TYR A 27 -12.87 -12.06 6.26
N ASP A 28 -12.28 -12.91 5.43
CA ASP A 28 -11.22 -13.82 5.89
C ASP A 28 -9.88 -13.07 5.98
N HIS A 29 -9.67 -12.45 7.14
CA HIS A 29 -8.44 -11.72 7.42
C HIS A 29 -7.21 -12.61 7.49
N GLN A 30 -7.36 -13.88 7.89
CA GLN A 30 -6.24 -14.81 8.00
C GLN A 30 -5.75 -15.18 6.61
N ARG A 31 -6.66 -15.53 5.71
CA ARG A 31 -6.33 -15.81 4.30
C ARG A 31 -5.74 -14.59 3.60
N MET A 32 -6.33 -13.40 3.80
CA MET A 32 -5.78 -12.18 3.23
C MET A 32 -4.34 -11.94 3.71
N GLN A 33 -4.09 -12.02 5.02
CA GLN A 33 -2.75 -11.80 5.57
C GLN A 33 -1.75 -12.86 5.12
N ALA A 34 -2.14 -14.13 5.04
CA ALA A 34 -1.30 -15.21 4.53
C ALA A 34 -0.86 -14.94 3.08
N ASN A 35 -1.81 -14.59 2.20
CA ASN A 35 -1.51 -14.22 0.81
C ASN A 35 -0.55 -13.02 0.73
N ARG A 36 -0.70 -12.03 1.64
CA ARG A 36 0.17 -10.85 1.66
C ARG A 36 1.58 -11.18 2.16
N GLN A 37 1.69 -12.01 3.18
CA GLN A 37 2.99 -12.47 3.67
C GLN A 37 3.74 -13.31 2.64
N GLU A 38 3.04 -14.16 1.89
CA GLU A 38 3.60 -14.92 0.78
C GLU A 38 4.13 -13.98 -0.33
N ALA A 39 3.34 -12.97 -0.72
CA ALA A 39 3.77 -11.98 -1.70
C ALA A 39 5.03 -11.21 -1.25
N ILE A 40 5.12 -10.84 0.03
CA ILE A 40 6.31 -10.21 0.62
C ILE A 40 7.51 -11.17 0.63
N ALA A 41 7.29 -12.44 0.99
CA ALA A 41 8.34 -13.44 1.02
C ALA A 41 8.95 -13.65 -0.37
N THR A 42 8.11 -13.75 -1.40
CA THR A 42 8.56 -13.84 -2.81
C THR A 42 9.31 -12.58 -3.24
N ALA A 43 8.84 -11.40 -2.84
CA ALA A 43 9.48 -10.12 -3.16
C ALA A 43 10.88 -9.96 -2.54
N ARG A 44 11.16 -10.59 -1.39
CA ARG A 44 12.49 -10.53 -0.75
C ARG A 44 13.60 -11.16 -1.58
N SER A 45 13.27 -12.09 -2.46
CA SER A 45 14.19 -12.73 -3.40
C SER A 45 14.19 -12.11 -4.80
N ALA A 46 13.38 -11.06 -5.03
CA ALA A 46 13.27 -10.41 -6.33
C ALA A 46 14.56 -9.64 -6.70
N LYS A 47 14.99 -9.77 -7.95
CA LYS A 47 16.18 -9.08 -8.47
C LYS A 47 15.82 -7.76 -9.13
N SER A 48 14.65 -7.67 -9.74
CA SER A 48 14.16 -6.47 -10.43
C SER A 48 12.81 -6.02 -9.89
N TRP A 49 12.67 -4.72 -9.70
CA TRP A 49 11.48 -4.10 -9.11
C TRP A 49 10.75 -3.23 -10.12
N GLY A 50 9.43 -3.20 -10.07
CA GLY A 50 8.60 -2.31 -10.87
C GLY A 50 7.80 -1.39 -9.97
N LEU A 51 7.98 -0.09 -10.14
CA LEU A 51 7.25 0.92 -9.39
C LEU A 51 6.15 1.51 -10.27
N ILE A 52 4.89 1.32 -9.86
CA ILE A 52 3.72 1.81 -10.58
C ILE A 52 3.17 3.05 -9.87
N LEU A 53 3.10 4.18 -10.57
CA LEU A 53 2.39 5.37 -10.10
C LEU A 53 1.01 5.45 -10.77
N GLY A 54 -0.05 5.42 -9.96
CA GLY A 54 -1.41 5.61 -10.44
C GLY A 54 -1.67 7.06 -10.83
N THR A 55 -2.05 7.31 -12.09
CA THR A 55 -2.32 8.67 -12.61
C THR A 55 -3.81 9.03 -12.57
N LEU A 56 -4.69 8.10 -12.20
CA LEU A 56 -6.13 8.33 -12.11
C LEU A 56 -6.50 9.05 -10.82
N GLY A 57 -6.99 10.28 -10.96
CA GLY A 57 -7.46 11.09 -9.83
C GLY A 57 -6.36 11.40 -8.81
N ARG A 58 -6.70 11.37 -7.52
CA ARG A 58 -5.78 11.64 -6.40
C ARG A 58 -5.25 10.35 -5.74
N GLN A 59 -5.11 9.28 -6.53
CA GLN A 59 -4.78 7.96 -5.98
C GLN A 59 -3.28 7.78 -5.72
N GLY A 60 -2.42 8.29 -6.61
CA GLY A 60 -0.97 8.18 -6.50
C GLY A 60 -0.32 9.28 -5.67
N SER A 61 0.92 9.05 -5.26
CA SER A 61 1.75 10.01 -4.52
C SER A 61 3.19 9.99 -5.04
N PRO A 62 3.65 11.03 -5.76
CA PRO A 62 5.02 11.13 -6.24
C PRO A 62 6.05 11.03 -5.12
N LYS A 63 5.77 11.57 -3.93
CA LYS A 63 6.70 11.51 -2.80
C LYS A 63 6.92 10.09 -2.26
N ILE A 64 5.88 9.26 -2.26
CA ILE A 64 6.02 7.84 -1.88
C ILE A 64 6.86 7.13 -2.94
N LEU A 65 6.63 7.44 -4.21
CA LEU A 65 7.41 6.89 -5.32
C LEU A 65 8.89 7.26 -5.18
N GLU A 66 9.22 8.55 -5.03
CA GLU A 66 10.58 9.05 -4.81
C GLU A 66 11.26 8.39 -3.60
N HIS A 67 10.50 8.19 -2.51
CA HIS A 67 11.01 7.48 -1.35
C HIS A 67 11.39 6.03 -1.69
N LEU A 68 10.52 5.28 -2.37
CA LEU A 68 10.80 3.91 -2.80
C LEU A 68 11.97 3.84 -3.79
N GLU A 69 12.04 4.77 -4.74
CA GLU A 69 13.16 4.89 -5.69
C GLU A 69 14.47 5.07 -4.94
N SER A 70 14.53 6.01 -3.98
CA SER A 70 15.74 6.25 -3.18
C SER A 70 16.19 5.01 -2.38
N ARG A 71 15.24 4.23 -1.85
CA ARG A 71 15.54 3.00 -1.11
C ARG A 71 16.08 1.91 -2.02
N LEU A 72 15.46 1.70 -3.18
CA LEU A 72 15.92 0.70 -4.16
C LEU A 72 17.31 1.06 -4.71
N GLN A 73 17.56 2.35 -4.98
CA GLN A 73 18.89 2.84 -5.39
C GLN A 73 19.94 2.59 -4.31
N ALA A 74 19.63 2.90 -3.04
CA ALA A 74 20.56 2.67 -1.93
C ALA A 74 20.90 1.18 -1.72
N LEU A 75 19.97 0.28 -2.08
CA LEU A 75 20.18 -1.17 -2.03
C LEU A 75 20.81 -1.75 -3.31
N GLY A 76 21.04 -0.93 -4.34
CA GLY A 76 21.57 -1.37 -5.64
C GLY A 76 20.61 -2.26 -6.42
N LEU A 77 19.30 -2.20 -6.15
CA LEU A 77 18.29 -3.00 -6.82
C LEU A 77 17.79 -2.28 -8.08
N PRO A 78 17.88 -2.89 -9.27
CA PRO A 78 17.36 -2.29 -10.49
C PRO A 78 15.84 -2.18 -10.43
N PHE A 79 15.32 -1.05 -10.90
CA PHE A 79 13.89 -0.81 -10.94
C PHE A 79 13.42 -0.10 -12.20
N LEU A 80 12.16 -0.36 -12.58
CA LEU A 80 11.46 0.30 -13.67
C LEU A 80 10.33 1.17 -13.11
N ARG A 81 10.26 2.43 -13.53
CA ARG A 81 9.13 3.31 -13.22
C ARG A 81 8.08 3.25 -14.32
N LEU A 82 6.83 2.96 -13.96
CA LEU A 82 5.69 2.88 -14.88
C LEU A 82 4.55 3.76 -14.39
N LEU A 83 4.00 4.59 -15.29
CA LEU A 83 2.83 5.42 -15.00
C LEU A 83 1.62 4.82 -15.70
N LEU A 84 0.56 4.53 -14.95
CA LEU A 84 -0.68 3.93 -15.48
C LEU A 84 -1.91 4.60 -14.87
N SER A 85 -2.92 4.84 -15.71
CA SER A 85 -4.26 5.22 -15.22
C SER A 85 -4.94 4.05 -14.53
N GLU A 86 -4.83 2.86 -15.12
CA GLU A 86 -5.47 1.63 -14.66
C GLU A 86 -4.49 0.45 -14.76
N ILE A 87 -4.40 -0.31 -13.68
CA ILE A 87 -3.46 -1.42 -13.49
C ILE A 87 -4.21 -2.73 -13.78
N PHE A 88 -3.76 -3.46 -14.80
CA PHE A 88 -4.32 -4.74 -15.21
C PHE A 88 -3.21 -5.80 -15.32
N PRO A 89 -3.49 -7.07 -14.99
CA PRO A 89 -2.52 -8.16 -15.14
C PRO A 89 -1.95 -8.26 -16.57
N SER A 90 -2.78 -8.08 -17.60
CA SER A 90 -2.37 -8.15 -19.01
C SER A 90 -1.31 -7.11 -19.37
N LYS A 91 -1.38 -5.89 -18.82
CA LYS A 91 -0.39 -4.83 -19.06
C LYS A 91 0.94 -5.16 -18.40
N LEU A 92 0.92 -5.64 -17.16
CA LEU A 92 2.15 -5.96 -16.42
C LEU A 92 2.87 -7.18 -16.99
N ASN A 93 2.13 -8.10 -17.64
CA ASN A 93 2.72 -9.25 -18.33
C ASN A 93 3.55 -8.88 -19.55
N LEU A 94 3.41 -7.67 -20.10
CA LEU A 94 4.24 -7.18 -21.20
C LEU A 94 5.68 -6.88 -20.77
N LEU A 95 5.95 -6.86 -19.46
CA LEU A 95 7.25 -6.54 -18.87
C LEU A 95 7.77 -7.74 -18.05
N PRO A 96 8.16 -8.84 -18.73
CA PRO A 96 8.60 -10.06 -18.07
C PRO A 96 9.91 -9.90 -17.28
N GLU A 97 10.67 -8.85 -17.51
CA GLU A 97 11.93 -8.53 -16.82
C GLU A 97 11.74 -8.07 -15.38
N VAL A 98 10.54 -7.67 -14.97
CA VAL A 98 10.23 -7.16 -13.61
C VAL A 98 9.76 -8.29 -12.71
N ASP A 99 10.49 -8.66 -11.66
CA ASP A 99 10.12 -9.79 -10.78
C ASP A 99 8.97 -9.45 -9.83
N VAL A 100 8.90 -8.21 -9.35
CA VAL A 100 7.91 -7.75 -8.37
C VAL A 100 7.40 -6.35 -8.70
N TRP A 101 6.11 -6.12 -8.47
CA TRP A 101 5.46 -4.83 -8.67
C TRP A 101 5.10 -4.18 -7.33
N VAL A 102 5.36 -2.89 -7.20
CA VAL A 102 4.87 -2.05 -6.10
C VAL A 102 3.95 -1.00 -6.71
N GLN A 103 2.70 -0.95 -6.26
CA GLN A 103 1.75 0.05 -6.72
C GLN A 103 1.60 1.19 -5.71
N VAL A 104 1.79 2.41 -6.18
CA VAL A 104 1.49 3.66 -5.50
C VAL A 104 0.22 4.23 -6.12
N ALA A 105 -0.90 3.55 -5.85
CA ALA A 105 -2.24 3.87 -6.32
C ALA A 105 -3.29 3.45 -5.27
N CYS A 106 -4.40 2.84 -5.69
CA CYS A 106 -5.43 2.35 -4.77
C CYS A 106 -4.94 1.10 -4.02
N PRO A 107 -4.80 1.13 -2.67
CA PRO A 107 -4.28 0.00 -1.89
C PRO A 107 -5.13 -1.27 -2.01
N ARG A 108 -6.41 -1.14 -2.39
CA ARG A 108 -7.31 -2.27 -2.61
C ARG A 108 -6.87 -3.20 -3.73
N LEU A 109 -6.11 -2.71 -4.72
CA LEU A 109 -5.64 -3.55 -5.82
C LEU A 109 -4.74 -4.70 -5.32
N SER A 110 -3.81 -4.41 -4.42
CA SER A 110 -2.94 -5.44 -3.84
C SER A 110 -3.68 -6.36 -2.86
N ILE A 111 -4.63 -5.81 -2.09
CA ILE A 111 -5.32 -6.55 -1.02
C ILE A 111 -6.44 -7.44 -1.56
N ASP A 112 -7.30 -6.89 -2.41
CA ASP A 112 -8.48 -7.58 -2.95
C ASP A 112 -8.12 -8.40 -4.21
N TRP A 113 -7.18 -7.92 -5.02
CA TRP A 113 -6.90 -8.47 -6.36
C TRP A 113 -5.46 -8.93 -6.55
N GLY A 114 -4.62 -8.88 -5.51
CA GLY A 114 -3.19 -9.18 -5.64
C GLY A 114 -2.89 -10.59 -6.14
N THR A 115 -3.76 -11.56 -5.89
CA THR A 115 -3.63 -12.95 -6.35
C THR A 115 -4.01 -13.15 -7.82
N ALA A 116 -4.65 -12.16 -8.46
CA ALA A 116 -4.96 -12.20 -9.89
C ALA A 116 -3.76 -11.83 -10.78
N PHE A 117 -2.69 -11.30 -10.16
CA PHE A 117 -1.45 -10.98 -10.85
C PHE A 117 -0.50 -12.18 -10.80
N PRO A 118 0.15 -12.54 -11.92
CA PRO A 118 1.08 -13.67 -11.93
C PRO A 118 2.38 -13.37 -11.16
N LYS A 119 2.71 -12.10 -10.98
CA LYS A 119 3.83 -11.62 -10.18
C LYS A 119 3.31 -10.86 -8.96
N PRO A 120 4.03 -10.86 -7.83
CA PRO A 120 3.55 -10.21 -6.61
C PRO A 120 3.30 -8.71 -6.85
N LEU A 121 2.08 -8.26 -6.53
CA LEU A 121 1.70 -6.84 -6.52
C LEU A 121 1.61 -6.36 -5.06
N LEU A 122 2.54 -5.52 -4.67
CA LEU A 122 2.70 -5.02 -3.30
C LEU A 122 2.11 -3.62 -3.11
N THR A 123 1.66 -3.33 -1.91
CA THR A 123 1.44 -1.94 -1.46
C THR A 123 2.77 -1.29 -1.04
N PRO A 124 2.84 0.05 -0.89
CA PRO A 124 4.07 0.71 -0.44
C PRO A 124 4.49 0.28 0.97
N TYR A 125 3.54 -0.05 1.85
CA TYR A 125 3.81 -0.66 3.15
C TYR A 125 4.50 -2.02 3.01
N GLU A 126 3.96 -2.89 2.16
CA GLU A 126 4.51 -4.23 1.96
C GLU A 126 5.90 -4.18 1.30
N ALA A 127 6.13 -3.21 0.42
CA ALA A 127 7.44 -2.97 -0.18
C ALA A 127 8.48 -2.61 0.89
N VAL A 128 8.19 -1.70 1.82
CA VAL A 128 9.16 -1.36 2.89
C VAL A 128 9.39 -2.54 3.85
N VAL A 129 8.40 -3.41 4.08
CA VAL A 129 8.58 -4.67 4.83
C VAL A 129 9.45 -5.67 4.06
N ALA A 130 9.27 -5.77 2.74
CA ALA A 130 10.07 -6.63 1.88
C ALA A 130 11.53 -6.16 1.80
N LEU A 131 11.76 -4.85 1.74
CA LEU A 131 13.09 -4.22 1.75
C LEU A 131 13.77 -4.23 3.14
N ARG A 132 13.11 -4.78 4.16
CA ARG A 132 13.60 -4.91 5.55
C ARG A 132 13.77 -3.57 6.29
N ASP A 133 13.06 -2.52 5.87
CA ASP A 133 13.08 -1.23 6.55
C ASP A 133 12.29 -1.28 7.86
N ILE A 134 11.22 -2.07 7.87
CA ILE A 134 10.35 -2.28 9.02
C ILE A 134 9.94 -3.75 9.12
N SER A 135 9.59 -4.17 10.33
CA SER A 135 8.95 -5.47 10.56
C SER A 135 7.46 -5.43 10.19
N TRP A 136 6.92 -6.59 9.83
CA TRP A 136 5.48 -6.80 9.65
C TRP A 136 4.72 -6.35 10.91
N GLN A 137 3.63 -5.62 10.71
CA GLN A 137 2.81 -5.03 11.77
C GLN A 137 1.52 -5.84 11.93
N GLN A 138 1.11 -6.05 13.18
CA GLN A 138 -0.20 -6.59 13.52
C GLN A 138 -0.95 -5.59 14.42
N PRO A 139 -2.18 -5.18 14.05
CA PRO A 139 -2.95 -5.58 12.85
C PRO A 139 -2.35 -5.05 11.55
N TYR A 140 -2.69 -5.69 10.41
CA TYR A 140 -2.26 -5.23 9.08
C TYR A 140 -2.71 -3.77 8.84
N PRO A 141 -1.79 -2.85 8.50
CA PRO A 141 -2.10 -1.44 8.46
C PRO A 141 -2.94 -1.08 7.23
N MET A 142 -4.12 -0.52 7.50
CA MET A 142 -5.05 0.01 6.51
C MET A 142 -5.09 1.54 6.57
N ASP A 143 -3.90 2.17 6.58
CA ASP A 143 -3.67 3.57 6.92
C ASP A 143 -3.17 4.43 5.75
N PHE A 144 -3.23 3.91 4.51
CA PHE A 144 -2.66 4.57 3.33
C PHE A 144 -3.07 6.05 3.13
N TYR A 145 -4.32 6.39 3.45
CA TYR A 145 -4.85 7.78 3.45
C TYR A 145 -5.18 8.31 4.87
N ALA A 146 -4.77 7.63 5.93
CA ALA A 146 -5.05 8.07 7.30
C ALA A 146 -4.23 9.33 7.64
N ALA A 147 -4.84 10.27 8.36
CA ALA A 147 -4.14 11.46 8.86
C ALA A 147 -3.07 11.11 9.92
N SER A 148 -3.37 10.10 10.74
CA SER A 148 -2.44 9.46 11.67
C SER A 148 -1.75 8.28 10.98
N SER A 149 -0.74 8.57 10.17
CA SER A 149 0.02 7.56 9.43
C SER A 149 1.08 6.88 10.29
N LEU A 150 1.33 5.59 10.06
CA LEU A 150 2.39 4.84 10.74
C LEU A 150 3.79 5.10 10.14
N GLY A 151 3.87 5.63 8.91
CA GLY A 151 5.18 5.93 8.30
C GLY A 151 5.13 6.56 6.92
N PRO A 152 6.31 6.78 6.30
CA PRO A 152 6.48 7.52 5.04
C PRO A 152 5.88 6.82 3.81
N TRP A 153 5.40 5.59 3.95
CA TRP A 153 4.71 4.82 2.90
C TRP A 153 3.22 5.17 2.74
N THR A 154 2.74 6.19 3.44
CA THR A 154 1.34 6.67 3.36
C THR A 154 1.26 8.09 2.79
N VAL A 155 0.13 8.46 2.20
CA VAL A 155 -0.02 9.74 1.48
C VAL A 155 0.02 10.95 2.43
N ASN A 156 -0.58 10.81 3.61
CA ASN A 156 -0.80 11.92 4.54
C ASN A 156 0.27 12.05 5.63
N HIS A 157 1.33 11.23 5.59
CA HIS A 157 2.46 11.34 6.51
C HIS A 157 3.08 12.74 6.46
N ARG A 158 3.56 13.27 7.60
CA ARG A 158 4.10 14.64 7.71
C ARG A 158 5.14 14.95 6.63
N ARG A 159 6.07 14.03 6.36
CA ARG A 159 7.09 14.15 5.28
C ARG A 159 6.48 14.27 3.88
N ASN A 160 5.31 13.68 3.67
CA ASN A 160 4.63 13.65 2.37
C ASN A 160 3.65 14.81 2.19
N ARG A 161 3.26 15.50 3.27
CA ARG A 161 2.37 16.65 3.21
C ARG A 161 3.05 17.83 2.50
N PRO A 162 2.34 18.64 1.68
CA PRO A 162 2.86 19.91 1.19
C PRO A 162 3.18 20.83 2.38
N LEU A 163 4.29 21.56 2.33
CA LEU A 163 4.71 22.46 3.42
C LEU A 163 3.63 23.47 3.84
N GLN A 164 2.70 23.81 2.94
CA GLN A 164 1.59 24.72 3.17
C GLN A 164 0.48 24.18 4.11
N ALA A 165 0.48 22.90 4.48
CA ALA A 165 -0.56 22.27 5.31
C ALA A 165 -0.07 21.86 6.72
N LEU A 166 1.05 22.44 7.18
CA LEU A 166 1.49 22.38 8.56
C LEU A 166 0.91 23.59 9.30
N SER A 167 -0.03 23.35 10.22
CA SER A 167 -0.51 24.39 11.14
C SER A 167 0.61 24.79 12.11
N PRO A 168 0.73 26.07 12.53
CA PRO A 168 1.75 26.53 13.47
C PRO A 168 1.85 25.70 14.76
N LEU A 169 0.71 25.22 15.27
CA LEU A 169 0.58 24.35 16.45
C LEU A 169 1.35 23.01 16.37
N ALA A 170 1.74 22.56 15.17
CA ALA A 170 2.49 21.32 14.98
C ALA A 170 4.00 21.49 15.18
N LEU A 171 4.50 22.73 15.11
CA LEU A 171 5.91 23.09 15.32
C LEU A 171 6.23 23.25 16.82
N GLU A 172 5.30 23.80 17.61
CA GLU A 172 5.50 24.04 19.05
C GLU A 172 5.58 22.76 19.90
N LYS A 173 4.95 21.67 19.44
CA LYS A 173 5.04 20.35 20.09
C LYS A 173 6.37 19.63 19.87
N GLU A 174 7.21 20.10 18.93
CA GLU A 174 8.53 19.50 18.68
C GLU A 174 9.61 20.10 19.59
N GLU A 175 9.57 21.39 19.92
CA GLU A 175 10.53 22.00 20.85
C GLU A 175 10.42 21.43 22.27
N SER A 176 9.24 20.95 22.66
CA SER A 176 8.97 20.37 23.97
C SER A 176 9.19 18.85 24.05
N ALA A 177 9.48 18.17 22.94
CA ALA A 177 9.76 16.73 22.89
C ALA A 177 11.24 16.40 22.60
N GLN A 178 12.07 17.43 22.39
CA GLN A 178 13.52 17.32 22.19
C GLN A 178 14.34 17.92 23.35
N GLN A 179 13.69 18.25 24.46
CA GLN A 179 14.30 18.58 25.76
C GLN A 179 14.06 17.47 26.78
#